data_AF-A0A521KTL4-F1
#
_entry.id   AF-A0A521KTL4-F1
#
_cell.length_a   1.000
_cell.length_b   1.000
_cell.length_c   1.000
_cell.angle_alpha   90.00
_cell.angle_beta   90.00
_cell.angle_gamma   90.00
#
_symmetry.space_group_name_H-M   'P 1'
#
loop_
_entity.id
_entity.type
_entity.pdbx_description
1 polymer ?
#
loop_
_entity_poly.entity_id
_entity_poly.type
_entity_poly.pdbx_seq_one_letter_code
_entity_poly.pdbx_strand_id
1 'polypeptide(L)'
;MVGSSENQIRALIRLLADENERIVKTISGKLVEIGDTAVPLLQEAEIEQPEMARRIEEILDEIRGSRLEDDLRTLAAYPDDRVDLETGAFLIARYGYPNLDVQAYGRQLDTMATEVRDRMGPRCSIGAPVFRSACRSSTCSWGGVSACR
;
A
#
# COMPACT_ATOMS: atom_id res chain seq x y z
N MET A 1 20.93 -19.23 -12.26
CA MET A 1 20.16 -20.49 -12.09
C MET A 1 18.65 -20.24 -12.22
N VAL A 2 18.19 -19.46 -13.20
CA VAL A 2 16.77 -19.01 -13.26
C VAL A 2 15.86 -19.99 -14.02
N GLY A 3 16.43 -20.85 -14.88
CA GLY A 3 15.64 -21.71 -15.76
C GLY A 3 14.91 -22.89 -15.09
N SER A 4 15.25 -23.33 -13.87
CA SER A 4 14.56 -24.46 -13.25
C SER A 4 13.25 -24.05 -12.59
N SER A 5 13.22 -22.87 -11.94
CA SER A 5 12.08 -22.40 -11.17
C SER A 5 10.94 -21.92 -12.07
N GLU A 6 11.25 -21.17 -13.13
CA GLU A 6 10.24 -20.74 -14.11
C GLU A 6 9.60 -21.93 -14.84
N ASN A 7 10.41 -22.91 -15.25
CA ASN A 7 9.91 -24.14 -15.87
C ASN A 7 9.03 -24.95 -14.93
N GLN A 8 9.35 -24.97 -13.64
CA GLN A 8 8.51 -25.59 -12.62
C GLN A 8 7.17 -24.85 -12.49
N ILE A 9 7.17 -23.51 -12.42
CA ILE A 9 5.94 -22.72 -12.35
C ILE A 9 5.07 -22.95 -13.59
N ARG A 10 5.65 -22.93 -14.80
CA ARG A 10 4.93 -23.21 -16.05
C ARG A 10 4.35 -24.62 -16.07
N ALA A 11 5.04 -25.61 -15.50
CA ALA A 11 4.52 -26.96 -15.36
C ALA A 11 3.34 -27.03 -14.38
N LEU A 12 3.41 -26.31 -13.25
CA LEU A 12 2.29 -26.18 -12.31
C LEU A 12 1.08 -25.51 -12.97
N ILE A 13 1.28 -24.43 -13.72
CA ILE A 13 0.20 -23.73 -14.44
C ILE A 13 -0.52 -24.67 -15.41
N ARG A 14 0.21 -25.51 -16.16
CA ARG A 14 -0.41 -26.50 -17.05
C ARG A 14 -1.28 -27.53 -16.32
N LEU A 15 -0.95 -27.85 -15.07
CA LEU A 15 -1.74 -28.76 -14.25
C LEU A 15 -3.03 -28.11 -13.71
N LEU A 16 -3.19 -26.78 -13.80
CA LEU A 16 -4.46 -26.12 -13.47
C LEU A 16 -5.58 -26.41 -14.48
N ALA A 17 -5.23 -26.89 -15.68
CA ALA A 17 -6.19 -27.31 -16.71
C ALA A 17 -6.84 -28.67 -16.39
N ASP A 18 -6.38 -29.37 -15.35
CA ASP A 18 -6.94 -30.66 -14.94
C ASP A 18 -8.39 -30.50 -14.42
N GLU A 19 -9.21 -31.54 -14.62
CA GLU A 19 -10.60 -31.61 -14.15
C GLU A 19 -10.69 -31.98 -12.67
N ASN A 20 -9.62 -32.57 -12.10
CA ASN A 20 -9.59 -32.99 -10.71
C ASN A 20 -9.38 -31.81 -9.76
N GLU A 21 -10.47 -31.40 -9.10
CA GLU A 21 -10.46 -30.29 -8.12
C GLU A 21 -9.41 -30.43 -7.01
N ARG A 22 -9.06 -31.66 -6.58
CA ARG A 22 -8.02 -31.86 -5.55
C ARG A 22 -6.64 -31.51 -6.07
N ILE A 23 -6.36 -31.84 -7.33
CA ILE A 23 -5.10 -31.49 -7.98
C ILE A 23 -5.05 -29.98 -8.12
N VAL A 24 -6.08 -29.38 -8.72
CA VAL A 24 -6.18 -27.93 -8.89
C VAL A 24 -5.92 -27.20 -7.56
N LYS A 25 -6.64 -27.57 -6.50
CA LYS A 25 -6.46 -26.93 -5.17
C LYS A 25 -5.04 -27.06 -4.62
N THR A 26 -4.40 -28.23 -4.78
CA THR A 26 -3.03 -28.45 -4.34
C THR A 26 -2.04 -27.60 -5.13
N ILE A 27 -2.26 -27.47 -6.43
CA ILE A 27 -1.41 -26.68 -7.33
C ILE A 27 -1.59 -25.18 -7.08
N SER A 28 -2.83 -24.72 -6.92
CA SER A 28 -3.15 -23.34 -6.51
C SER A 28 -2.42 -22.97 -5.23
N GLY A 29 -2.49 -23.81 -4.19
CA GLY A 29 -1.77 -23.57 -2.93
C GLY A 29 -0.26 -23.44 -3.12
N LYS A 30 0.36 -24.30 -3.95
CA LYS A 30 1.78 -24.19 -4.28
C LYS A 30 2.13 -22.91 -5.04
N LEU A 31 1.26 -22.45 -5.93
CA LEU A 31 1.47 -21.20 -6.66
C LEU A 31 1.38 -19.99 -5.74
N VAL A 32 0.45 -20.02 -4.77
CA VAL A 32 0.35 -19.01 -3.71
C VAL A 32 1.59 -19.01 -2.82
N GLU A 33 2.10 -20.18 -2.44
CA GLU A 33 3.36 -20.32 -1.67
C GLU A 33 4.58 -19.75 -2.41
N ILE A 34 4.61 -19.84 -3.75
CA ILE A 34 5.66 -19.24 -4.58
C ILE A 34 5.52 -17.70 -4.64
N GLY A 35 4.30 -17.19 -4.53
CA GLY A 35 4.00 -15.76 -4.41
C GLY A 35 4.31 -14.95 -5.68
N ASP A 36 4.91 -13.77 -5.49
CA ASP A 36 5.14 -12.76 -6.54
C ASP A 36 5.87 -13.27 -7.79
N THR A 37 6.74 -14.28 -7.64
CA THR A 37 7.49 -14.85 -8.77
C THR A 37 6.59 -15.56 -9.78
N ALA A 38 5.43 -16.06 -9.33
CA ALA A 38 4.46 -16.73 -10.20
C ALA A 38 3.55 -15.75 -10.95
N VAL A 39 3.36 -14.53 -10.44
CA VAL A 39 2.43 -13.52 -10.98
C VAL A 39 2.60 -13.25 -12.48
N PRO A 40 3.81 -12.93 -13.01
CA PRO A 40 3.96 -12.64 -14.44
C PRO A 40 3.66 -13.85 -15.33
N LEU A 41 3.96 -15.06 -14.85
CA LEU A 41 3.69 -16.31 -15.58
C LEU A 41 2.20 -16.66 -15.56
N LEU A 42 1.51 -16.36 -14.46
CA LEU A 42 0.06 -16.50 -14.33
C LEU A 42 -0.68 -15.51 -15.24
N GLN A 43 -0.25 -14.25 -15.29
CA GLN A 43 -0.83 -13.24 -16.19
C GLN A 43 -0.65 -13.62 -17.67
N GLU A 44 0.51 -14.16 -18.04
CA GLU A 44 0.72 -14.68 -19.40
C GLU A 44 -0.25 -15.83 -19.70
N ALA A 45 -0.39 -16.78 -18.77
CA ALA A 45 -1.29 -17.92 -18.94
C ALA A 45 -2.78 -17.55 -18.96
N GLU A 46 -3.18 -16.50 -18.23
CA GLU A 46 -4.54 -15.96 -18.24
C GLU A 46 -4.93 -15.48 -19.66
N ILE A 47 -3.99 -14.85 -20.36
CA ILE A 47 -4.18 -14.35 -21.73
C ILE A 47 -4.16 -15.52 -22.73
N GLU A 48 -3.26 -16.48 -22.55
CA GLU A 48 -3.12 -17.63 -23.46
C GLU A 48 -4.29 -18.62 -23.35
N GLN A 49 -4.87 -18.78 -22.15
CA GLN A 49 -5.87 -19.81 -21.84
C GLN A 49 -7.09 -19.17 -21.15
N PRO A 50 -7.98 -18.52 -21.91
CA PRO A 50 -9.13 -17.80 -21.37
C PRO A 50 -10.11 -18.70 -20.62
N GLU A 51 -10.18 -20.00 -20.93
CA GLU A 51 -10.98 -20.98 -20.18
C GLU A 51 -10.52 -21.15 -18.72
N MET A 52 -9.24 -20.89 -18.44
CA MET A 52 -8.68 -20.93 -17.09
C MET A 52 -8.62 -19.56 -16.42
N ALA A 53 -8.92 -18.48 -17.13
CA ALA A 53 -8.74 -17.11 -16.64
C ALA A 53 -9.35 -16.90 -15.25
N ARG A 54 -10.59 -17.37 -15.02
CA ARG A 54 -11.26 -17.28 -13.71
C ARG A 54 -10.49 -17.97 -12.58
N ARG A 55 -9.91 -19.15 -12.84
CA ARG A 55 -9.12 -19.89 -11.83
C ARG A 55 -7.78 -19.21 -11.57
N ILE A 56 -7.17 -18.67 -12.62
CA ILE A 56 -5.90 -17.94 -12.53
C ILE A 56 -6.10 -16.63 -11.77
N GLU A 57 -7.20 -15.91 -12.04
CA GLU A 57 -7.60 -14.69 -11.34
C GLU A 57 -7.78 -14.93 -9.84
N GLU A 58 -8.46 -16.02 -9.44
CA GLU A 58 -8.59 -16.41 -8.03
C GLU A 58 -7.22 -16.60 -7.34
N ILE A 59 -6.26 -17.25 -8.01
CA ILE A 59 -4.90 -17.45 -7.49
C ILE A 59 -4.14 -16.12 -7.41
N LEU A 60 -4.25 -15.28 -8.44
CA LEU A 60 -3.63 -13.96 -8.48
C LEU A 60 -4.17 -13.04 -7.37
N ASP A 61 -5.47 -13.12 -7.08
CA ASP A 61 -6.10 -12.38 -5.99
C ASP A 61 -5.61 -12.86 -4.63
N GLU A 62 -5.45 -14.18 -4.44
CA GLU A 62 -4.90 -14.75 -3.21
C GLU A 62 -3.44 -14.33 -2.97
N ILE A 63 -2.61 -14.33 -4.02
CA ILE A 63 -1.23 -13.83 -3.97
C ILE A 63 -1.19 -12.34 -3.64
N ARG A 64 -2.03 -11.53 -4.30
CA ARG A 64 -2.09 -10.07 -4.07
C ARG A 64 -2.59 -9.74 -2.67
N GLY A 65 -3.59 -10.49 -2.17
CA GLY A 65 -4.18 -10.30 -0.86
C GLY A 65 -3.22 -10.68 0.27
N SER A 66 -2.56 -11.83 0.17
CA SER A 66 -1.54 -12.25 1.14
C SER A 66 -0.39 -11.25 1.24
N ARG A 67 0.11 -10.77 0.10
CA ARG A 67 1.13 -9.71 0.07
C ARG A 67 0.67 -8.41 0.73
N LEU A 68 -0.54 -7.95 0.41
CA LEU A 68 -1.11 -6.75 1.04
C LEU A 68 -1.20 -6.91 2.56
N GLU A 69 -1.63 -8.07 3.04
CA GLU A 69 -1.72 -8.35 4.46
C GLU A 69 -0.35 -8.28 5.14
N ASP A 70 0.68 -8.87 4.53
CA ASP A 70 2.05 -8.82 5.05
C ASP A 70 2.63 -7.39 5.06
N ASP A 71 2.40 -6.63 4.00
CA ASP A 71 2.84 -5.23 3.90
C ASP A 71 2.12 -4.36 4.96
N LEU A 72 0.83 -4.55 5.16
CA LEU A 72 0.05 -3.84 6.19
C LEU A 72 0.45 -4.24 7.61
N ARG A 73 0.71 -5.52 7.87
CA ARG A 73 1.23 -5.99 9.16
C ARG A 73 2.58 -5.37 9.47
N THR A 74 3.44 -5.27 8.46
CA THR A 74 4.75 -4.61 8.58
C THR A 74 4.58 -3.13 8.91
N LEU A 75 3.66 -2.44 8.23
CA LEU A 75 3.37 -1.03 8.51
C LEU A 75 2.79 -0.82 9.92
N ALA A 76 1.87 -1.68 10.36
CA ALA A 76 1.26 -1.62 11.67
C ALA A 76 2.21 -1.97 12.83
N ALA A 77 3.36 -2.59 12.53
CA ALA A 77 4.38 -2.89 13.53
C ALA A 77 5.22 -1.66 13.92
N TYR A 78 5.18 -0.57 13.15
CA TYR A 78 5.82 0.68 13.52
C TYR A 78 5.05 1.38 14.66
N PRO A 79 5.76 2.09 15.57
CA PRO A 79 5.09 2.89 16.60
C PRO A 79 4.33 4.06 15.96
N ASP A 80 3.23 4.49 16.59
CA ASP A 80 2.27 5.49 16.06
C ASP A 80 2.92 6.78 15.54
N ASP A 81 4.03 7.23 16.14
CA ASP A 81 4.77 8.43 15.75
C ASP A 81 5.62 8.26 14.49
N ARG A 82 5.76 7.03 14.00
CA ARG A 82 6.57 6.64 12.84
C ARG A 82 5.78 5.90 11.77
N VAL A 83 4.50 5.62 12.00
CA VAL A 83 3.64 5.02 10.98
C VAL A 83 3.42 6.04 9.87
N ASP A 84 3.80 5.66 8.66
CA ASP A 84 3.54 6.44 7.46
C ASP A 84 2.17 6.08 6.87
N LEU A 85 1.18 6.94 7.14
CA LEU A 85 -0.19 6.79 6.63
C LEU A 85 -0.28 6.94 5.11
N GLU A 86 0.62 7.71 4.49
CA GLU A 86 0.66 7.87 3.04
C GLU A 86 1.06 6.55 2.39
N THR A 87 2.13 5.93 2.89
CA THR A 87 2.54 4.57 2.47
C THR A 87 1.39 3.58 2.64
N GLY A 88 0.70 3.59 3.79
CA GLY A 88 -0.45 2.70 4.03
C GLY A 88 -1.60 2.88 3.06
N ALA A 89 -1.95 4.13 2.75
CA ALA A 89 -3.00 4.43 1.77
C ALA A 89 -2.62 3.91 0.37
N PHE A 90 -1.36 4.04 -0.03
CA PHE A 90 -0.89 3.54 -1.32
C PHE A 90 -0.82 2.02 -1.41
N LEU A 91 -0.56 1.30 -0.31
CA LEU A 91 -0.65 -0.16 -0.29
C LEU A 91 -2.07 -0.63 -0.67
N ILE A 92 -3.09 -0.04 -0.05
CA ILE A 92 -4.50 -0.34 -0.35
C ILE A 92 -4.84 0.05 -1.79
N ALA A 93 -4.38 1.22 -2.25
CA ALA A 93 -4.64 1.68 -3.60
C ALA A 93 -4.03 0.75 -4.66
N ARG A 94 -2.82 0.23 -4.45
CA ARG A 94 -2.15 -0.71 -5.37
C ARG A 94 -2.83 -2.07 -5.44
N TYR A 95 -3.53 -2.49 -4.39
CA TYR A 95 -4.34 -3.71 -4.44
C TYR A 95 -5.48 -3.60 -5.47
N GLY A 96 -6.21 -2.48 -5.45
CA GLY A 96 -7.28 -2.22 -6.44
C GLY A 96 -6.77 -1.76 -7.81
N TYR A 97 -5.60 -1.11 -7.84
CA TYR A 97 -5.00 -0.54 -9.05
C TYR A 97 -3.51 -0.91 -9.14
N PRO A 98 -3.16 -2.11 -9.63
CA PRO A 98 -1.78 -2.60 -9.65
C PRO A 98 -0.80 -1.71 -10.43
N ASN A 99 -1.30 -1.02 -11.46
CA ASN A 99 -0.52 -0.16 -12.35
C ASN A 99 -0.49 1.32 -11.90
N LEU A 100 -0.94 1.61 -10.67
CA LEU A 100 -0.96 2.96 -10.12
C LEU A 100 0.46 3.55 -10.03
N ASP A 101 0.67 4.73 -10.62
CA ASP A 101 1.90 5.50 -10.45
C ASP A 101 1.88 6.24 -9.10
N VAL A 102 2.28 5.54 -8.05
CA VAL A 102 2.38 6.09 -6.68
C VAL A 102 3.24 7.35 -6.64
N GLN A 103 4.29 7.45 -7.45
CA GLN A 103 5.22 8.57 -7.42
C GLN A 103 4.58 9.85 -7.96
N ALA A 104 3.71 9.75 -8.98
CA ALA A 104 2.96 10.89 -9.47
C ALA A 104 2.00 11.43 -8.40
N TYR A 105 1.27 10.55 -7.71
CA TYR A 105 0.34 10.95 -6.66
C TYR A 105 1.07 11.50 -5.42
N GLY A 106 2.19 10.91 -5.02
CA GLY A 106 3.01 11.44 -3.90
C GLY A 106 3.46 12.88 -4.17
N ARG A 107 3.95 13.19 -5.38
CA ARG A 107 4.33 14.58 -5.75
C ARG A 107 3.14 15.55 -5.68
N GLN A 108 1.94 15.09 -6.05
CA GLN A 108 0.73 15.91 -5.93
C GLN A 108 0.38 16.18 -4.47
N LEU A 109 0.45 15.15 -3.62
CA LEU A 109 0.23 15.29 -2.17
C LEU A 109 1.25 16.22 -1.53
N ASP A 110 2.53 16.12 -1.89
CA ASP A 110 3.60 17.02 -1.42
C ASP A 110 3.36 18.48 -1.81
N THR A 111 2.87 18.69 -3.03
CA THR A 111 2.52 20.03 -3.53
C THR A 111 1.37 20.60 -2.69
N MET A 112 0.31 19.81 -2.48
CA MET A 112 -0.83 20.21 -1.63
C MET A 112 -0.39 20.48 -0.20
N ALA A 113 0.47 19.64 0.38
CA ALA A 113 1.00 19.82 1.73
C ALA A 113 1.80 21.11 1.86
N THR A 114 2.58 21.47 0.83
CA THR A 114 3.34 22.73 0.78
C THR A 114 2.41 23.94 0.70
N GLU A 115 1.41 23.92 -0.17
CA GLU A 115 0.43 25.00 -0.27
C GLU A 115 -0.33 25.22 1.05
N VAL A 116 -0.73 24.15 1.71
CA VAL A 116 -1.44 24.22 3.00
C VAL A 116 -0.52 24.83 4.06
N ARG A 117 0.74 24.39 4.12
CA ARG A 117 1.75 24.92 5.05
C ARG A 117 2.00 26.42 4.85
N ASP A 118 2.09 26.88 3.60
CA ASP A 118 2.28 28.28 3.27
C ASP A 118 1.09 29.14 3.72
N ARG A 119 -0.13 28.62 3.58
CA ARG A 119 -1.36 29.31 4.00
C ARG A 119 -1.54 29.34 5.52
N MET A 120 -1.12 28.31 6.24
CA MET A 120 -1.25 28.27 7.71
C MET A 120 -0.26 29.20 8.43
N GLY A 121 0.83 29.61 7.76
CA GLY A 121 1.85 30.48 8.34
C GLY A 121 2.61 29.84 9.53
N PRO A 122 3.65 30.49 10.07
CA PRO A 122 4.50 29.93 11.13
C PRO A 122 3.83 29.81 12.52
N ARG A 123 2.50 29.97 12.61
CA ARG A 123 1.77 30.00 13.89
C ARG A 123 1.47 28.63 14.49
N CYS A 124 1.90 27.55 13.87
CA CYS A 124 1.82 26.22 14.44
C CYS A 124 3.22 25.60 14.48
N SER A 125 3.89 25.71 15.61
CA SER A 125 5.01 24.83 15.94
C SER A 125 4.46 23.41 16.06
N ILE A 126 4.40 22.70 14.94
CA ILE A 126 4.23 21.25 14.88
C ILE A 126 5.44 20.67 15.62
N GLY A 127 5.28 20.41 16.92
CA GLY A 127 6.34 19.96 17.83
C GLY A 127 6.41 20.65 19.20
N ALA A 128 5.62 21.69 19.48
CA ALA A 128 5.51 22.19 20.86
C ALA A 128 4.50 21.33 21.64
N PRO A 129 4.83 20.82 22.84
CA PRO A 129 3.86 20.09 23.65
C PRO A 129 2.69 21.02 23.99
N VAL A 130 1.53 20.70 23.42
CA VAL A 130 0.24 21.32 23.72
C VAL A 130 -0.20 20.85 25.10
N PHE A 131 0.50 21.26 26.16
CA PHE A 131 0.00 21.42 27.53
C PHE A 131 1.12 21.95 28.42
N ARG A 132 1.29 23.27 28.46
CA ARG A 132 1.77 23.92 29.67
C ARG A 132 0.91 25.14 29.94
N SER A 133 0.06 24.98 30.94
CA SER A 133 -0.59 26.06 31.66
C SER A 133 0.44 27.11 32.06
N ALA A 134 0.38 28.26 31.40
CA ALA A 134 1.04 29.47 31.87
C ALA A 134 0.09 30.67 31.66
N CYS A 135 -1.12 30.54 32.20
CA CYS A 135 -1.85 31.71 32.64
C CYS A 135 -1.22 32.11 33.99
N ARG A 136 -0.16 32.91 33.94
CA ARG A 136 0.50 33.46 35.13
C ARG A 136 0.83 34.93 34.90
N SER A 137 -0.21 35.76 34.90
CA SER A 137 -0.20 37.06 35.56
C SER A 137 -1.55 37.74 35.31
N SER A 138 -2.27 37.93 36.40
CA SER A 138 -3.41 38.84 36.55
C SER A 138 -3.07 40.23 36.03
N THR A 139 -3.58 40.57 34.83
CA THR A 139 -4.13 41.87 34.39
C THR A 139 -4.01 41.96 32.87
N CYS A 140 -4.98 41.41 32.12
CA CYS A 140 -5.21 41.83 30.74
C CYS A 140 -6.25 42.96 30.76
N SER A 141 -5.78 44.19 30.86
CA SER A 141 -6.59 45.36 30.48
C SER A 141 -6.74 45.34 28.96
N TRP A 142 -7.97 45.20 28.48
CA TRP A 142 -8.32 45.43 27.08
C TRP A 142 -7.98 46.88 26.72
N GLY A 143 -7.01 47.08 25.83
CA GLY A 143 -6.65 48.40 25.36
C GLY A 143 -5.75 48.33 24.13
N GLY A 144 -6.25 48.89 23.02
CA GLY A 144 -5.41 49.51 22.00
C GLY A 144 -5.03 48.62 20.81
N VAL A 145 -5.84 48.72 19.76
CA VAL A 145 -5.41 48.50 18.37
C VAL A 145 -4.19 49.38 18.10
N SER A 146 -3.01 48.82 17.80
CA SER A 146 -1.98 49.52 17.03
C SER A 146 -0.89 48.61 16.47
N ALA A 147 -0.82 48.61 15.14
CA ALA A 147 0.36 48.55 14.28
C ALA A 147 1.20 47.25 14.25
N CYS A 148 0.95 46.43 13.22
CA CYS A 148 2.03 45.80 12.46
C CYS A 148 2.50 46.80 11.38
N ARG A 149 3.77 47.18 11.42
CA ARG A 149 4.56 47.61 10.26
C ARG A 149 5.71 46.61 10.13
#